data_AF-A0A4Q5ZD11-F1
#
_entry.id   AF-A0A4Q5ZD11-F1
#
_cell.length_a   1.000
_cell.length_b   1.000
_cell.length_c   1.000
_cell.angle_alpha   90.00
_cell.angle_beta   90.00
_cell.angle_gamma   90.00
#
_symmetry.space_group_name_H-M   'P 1'
#
loop_
_entity.id
_entity.type
_entity.pdbx_description
1 polymer ?
#
loop_
_entity_poly.entity_id
_entity_poly.type
_entity_poly.pdbx_seq_one_letter_code
_entity_poly.pdbx_strand_id
1 'polypeptide(L)'
;MRDFEQREETGVWGSSVMNYSVKMGDGVNPLSAYDANGNIKAMTQYGWKMGGSSIIDQLTYEYESSNNSNKLKWVSDGLSDPNTKLGDFHDGSNTAGTADYSYDWNGNLTFDKNKDISSITYNHLNLPLLITVTGKGTVAYTYDATGNKLKKVTTDLTISPNKVTTTIYTGGAVYENNVLQFVTTEEGRIRLAKATTATCTPQTDRFVFDYFIKDHLGNVRMVLTDQQESICYPPATMEDSRYATEVQLYNIDDSRRIQKIYTGAGAY
;
A
#
# COMPACT_ATOMS: atom_id res chain seq x y z
N MET A 1 -22.65 -3.86 -12.43
CA MET A 1 -22.52 -2.57 -11.71
C MET A 1 -23.05 -2.74 -10.31
N ARG A 2 -22.36 -2.20 -9.30
CA ARG A 2 -22.96 -2.04 -7.98
C ARG A 2 -23.10 -0.55 -7.74
N ASP A 3 -24.34 -0.08 -7.77
CA ASP A 3 -24.66 1.21 -7.21
C ASP A 3 -24.48 1.10 -5.69
N PHE A 4 -23.81 2.09 -5.11
CA PHE A 4 -23.68 2.18 -3.66
C PHE A 4 -25.01 2.64 -3.10
N GLU A 5 -25.53 1.92 -2.12
CA GLU A 5 -26.66 2.36 -1.33
C GLU A 5 -26.35 2.20 0.16
N GLN A 6 -26.76 3.18 0.94
CA GLN A 6 -26.82 3.10 2.39
C GLN A 6 -28.24 3.39 2.87
N ARG A 7 -28.55 2.94 4.08
CA ARG A 7 -29.81 3.28 4.73
C ARG A 7 -29.72 4.70 5.28
N GLU A 8 -30.44 5.62 4.66
CA GLU A 8 -30.47 7.04 5.03
C GLU A 8 -31.30 7.26 6.31
N GLU A 9 -31.16 8.44 6.94
CA GLU A 9 -31.92 8.81 8.15
C GLU A 9 -33.44 8.81 7.94
N THR A 10 -33.89 9.01 6.69
CA THR A 10 -35.28 8.90 6.25
C THR A 10 -35.79 7.44 6.22
N GLY A 11 -34.91 6.48 6.47
CA GLY A 11 -35.20 5.04 6.44
C GLY A 11 -35.16 4.42 5.04
N VAL A 12 -34.92 5.22 4.00
CA VAL A 12 -34.85 4.80 2.59
C VAL A 12 -33.42 4.41 2.22
N TRP A 13 -33.26 3.37 1.43
CA TRP A 13 -31.95 3.03 0.85
C TRP A 13 -31.66 3.97 -0.32
N GLY A 14 -30.50 4.60 -0.30
CA GLY A 14 -30.09 5.55 -1.33
C GLY A 14 -28.64 5.98 -1.18
N SER A 15 -28.25 6.96 -1.99
CA SER A 15 -26.87 7.47 -2.06
C SER A 15 -26.81 8.99 -1.97
N SER A 16 -27.77 9.60 -1.27
CA SER A 16 -27.93 11.06 -1.21
C SER A 16 -27.00 11.70 -0.18
N VAL A 17 -26.73 11.01 0.93
CA VAL A 17 -25.84 11.50 1.99
C VAL A 17 -24.41 11.03 1.71
N MET A 18 -24.23 9.75 1.41
CA MET A 18 -22.95 9.17 0.98
C MET A 18 -23.09 8.50 -0.37
N ASN A 19 -22.12 8.72 -1.24
CA ASN A 19 -22.05 8.08 -2.54
C ASN A 19 -20.62 7.59 -2.82
N TYR A 20 -20.48 6.28 -2.93
CA TYR A 20 -19.24 5.59 -3.32
C TYR A 20 -19.45 4.75 -4.59
N SER A 21 -20.44 5.14 -5.41
CA SER A 21 -20.78 4.41 -6.63
C SER A 21 -19.64 4.47 -7.64
N VAL A 22 -19.43 3.35 -8.34
CA VAL A 22 -18.54 3.26 -9.50
C VAL A 22 -19.37 2.92 -10.73
N LYS A 23 -19.30 3.79 -11.73
CA LYS A 23 -20.02 3.66 -12.99
C LYS A 23 -19.03 3.45 -14.13
N MET A 24 -19.17 2.36 -14.86
CA MET A 24 -18.51 2.20 -16.16
C MET A 24 -19.35 2.88 -17.24
N GLY A 25 -18.73 3.66 -18.13
CA GLY A 25 -19.47 4.43 -19.13
C GLY A 25 -20.52 5.34 -18.51
N ASP A 26 -21.75 5.27 -19.00
CA ASP A 26 -22.91 6.04 -18.53
C ASP A 26 -23.69 5.39 -17.37
N GLY A 27 -23.29 4.20 -16.91
CA GLY A 27 -24.02 3.49 -15.85
C GLY A 27 -25.18 2.61 -16.34
N VAL A 28 -25.52 2.66 -17.63
CA VAL A 28 -26.75 2.03 -18.16
C VAL A 28 -26.47 1.17 -19.38
N ASN A 29 -25.76 1.72 -20.37
CA ASN A 29 -25.47 1.08 -21.64
C ASN A 29 -24.07 0.45 -21.63
N PRO A 30 -23.92 -0.87 -21.74
CA PRO A 30 -22.60 -1.51 -21.81
C PRO A 30 -21.70 -1.00 -22.95
N LEU A 31 -22.27 -0.51 -24.05
CA LEU A 31 -21.50 0.02 -25.20
C LEU A 31 -20.86 1.40 -24.93
N SER A 32 -21.36 2.12 -23.93
CA SER A 32 -20.70 3.34 -23.43
C SER A 32 -19.49 3.00 -22.56
N ALA A 33 -19.55 1.85 -21.87
CA ALA A 33 -18.54 1.37 -20.95
C ALA A 33 -17.43 0.56 -21.62
N TYR A 34 -17.75 -0.21 -22.66
CA TYR A 34 -16.83 -1.15 -23.30
C TYR A 34 -16.87 -1.08 -24.82
N ASP A 35 -15.74 -1.37 -25.46
CA ASP A 35 -15.69 -1.61 -26.90
C ASP A 35 -16.01 -3.09 -27.24
N ALA A 36 -15.96 -3.45 -28.52
CA ALA A 36 -16.25 -4.80 -28.99
C ALA A 36 -15.22 -5.87 -28.54
N ASN A 37 -14.03 -5.45 -28.12
CA ASN A 37 -12.98 -6.33 -27.58
C ASN A 37 -13.10 -6.49 -26.06
N GLY A 38 -14.07 -5.81 -25.42
CA GLY A 38 -14.25 -5.81 -23.96
C GLY A 38 -13.30 -4.88 -23.23
N ASN A 39 -12.59 -4.00 -23.94
CA ASN A 39 -11.77 -2.97 -23.33
C ASN A 39 -12.65 -1.91 -22.67
N ILE A 40 -12.19 -1.35 -21.55
CA ILE A 40 -12.90 -0.29 -20.83
C ILE A 40 -12.76 1.02 -21.61
N LYS A 41 -13.83 1.77 -21.81
CA LYS A 41 -13.81 3.09 -22.48
C LYS A 41 -13.82 4.24 -21.48
N ALA A 42 -14.61 4.12 -20.42
CA ALA A 42 -14.77 5.16 -19.42
C ALA A 42 -15.18 4.59 -18.05
N MET A 43 -14.77 5.28 -17.00
CA MET A 43 -15.18 5.01 -15.61
C MET A 43 -15.41 6.34 -14.89
N THR A 44 -16.46 6.44 -14.09
CA THR A 44 -16.70 7.53 -13.14
C THR A 44 -16.82 6.94 -11.75
N GLN A 45 -16.05 7.47 -10.81
CA GLN A 45 -16.10 7.06 -9.40
C GLN A 45 -16.51 8.23 -8.52
N TYR A 46 -17.48 7.95 -7.65
CA TYR A 46 -17.87 8.84 -6.58
C TYR A 46 -17.11 8.50 -5.30
N GLY A 47 -16.85 9.53 -4.52
CA GLY A 47 -16.29 9.40 -3.20
C GLY A 47 -16.62 10.60 -2.34
N TRP A 48 -16.20 10.55 -1.09
CA TRP A 48 -16.45 11.62 -0.14
C TRP A 48 -15.24 12.58 -0.10
N LYS A 49 -15.50 13.87 -0.30
CA LYS A 49 -14.57 14.96 -0.03
C LYS A 49 -15.10 15.80 1.13
N MET A 50 -14.25 16.66 1.69
CA MET A 50 -14.70 17.59 2.74
C MET A 50 -15.89 18.41 2.23
N GLY A 51 -17.04 18.24 2.88
CA GLY A 51 -18.29 18.92 2.50
C GLY A 51 -19.30 18.07 1.71
N GLY A 52 -18.96 16.84 1.31
CA GLY A 52 -19.94 15.90 0.75
C GLY A 52 -19.40 14.94 -0.30
N SER A 53 -20.33 14.15 -0.85
CA SER A 53 -20.03 13.23 -1.94
C SER A 53 -19.86 13.97 -3.26
N SER A 54 -18.80 13.64 -4.00
CA SER A 54 -18.46 14.23 -5.29
C SER A 54 -17.86 13.17 -6.21
N ILE A 55 -17.74 13.49 -7.50
CA ILE A 55 -16.96 12.64 -8.40
C ILE A 55 -15.47 12.88 -8.06
N ILE A 56 -14.75 11.79 -7.82
CA ILE A 56 -13.33 11.81 -7.49
C ILE A 56 -12.46 11.31 -8.64
N ASP A 57 -12.99 10.47 -9.53
CA ASP A 57 -12.33 10.05 -10.77
C ASP A 57 -13.31 10.12 -11.94
N GLN A 58 -12.84 10.64 -13.08
CA GLN A 58 -13.54 10.61 -14.36
C GLN A 58 -12.58 10.13 -15.45
N LEU A 59 -12.36 8.83 -15.48
CA LEU A 59 -11.36 8.19 -16.31
C LEU A 59 -11.88 7.92 -17.72
N THR A 60 -11.09 8.28 -18.71
CA THR A 60 -11.28 7.92 -20.13
C THR A 60 -10.07 7.13 -20.60
N TYR A 61 -10.33 6.05 -21.34
CA TYR A 61 -9.31 5.10 -21.78
C TYR A 61 -9.24 5.10 -23.30
N GLU A 62 -8.03 5.12 -23.84
CA GLU A 62 -7.78 4.93 -25.27
C GLU A 62 -6.76 3.81 -25.48
N TYR A 63 -6.96 3.02 -26.53
CA TYR A 63 -6.10 1.90 -26.88
C TYR A 63 -5.37 2.18 -28.20
N GLU A 64 -4.24 1.49 -28.40
CA GLU A 64 -3.46 1.59 -29.63
C GLU A 64 -4.29 1.25 -30.88
N SER A 65 -3.76 1.58 -32.06
CA SER A 65 -4.40 1.27 -33.35
C SER A 65 -5.83 1.80 -33.46
N SER A 66 -6.06 3.03 -32.96
CA SER A 66 -7.37 3.70 -32.97
C SER A 66 -8.47 2.86 -32.31
N ASN A 67 -8.17 2.32 -31.11
CA ASN A 67 -9.03 1.42 -30.35
C ASN A 67 -9.26 0.03 -30.98
N ASN A 68 -8.44 -0.38 -31.95
CA ASN A 68 -8.47 -1.74 -32.49
C ASN A 68 -7.34 -2.60 -31.92
N SER A 69 -7.12 -2.52 -30.61
CA SER A 69 -6.07 -3.23 -29.86
C SER A 69 -6.50 -3.41 -28.41
N ASN A 70 -5.87 -4.37 -27.70
CA ASN A 70 -6.00 -4.53 -26.25
C ASN A 70 -4.83 -3.90 -25.49
N LYS A 71 -3.97 -3.14 -26.18
CA LYS A 71 -2.86 -2.38 -25.59
C LYS A 71 -3.34 -0.98 -25.23
N LEU A 72 -3.36 -0.69 -23.95
CA LEU A 72 -3.78 0.61 -23.41
C LEU A 72 -2.76 1.68 -23.83
N LYS A 73 -3.21 2.77 -24.45
CA LYS A 73 -2.34 3.83 -24.95
C LYS A 73 -2.17 4.94 -23.92
N TRP A 74 -3.26 5.37 -23.32
CA TRP A 74 -3.30 6.37 -22.25
C TRP A 74 -4.61 6.28 -21.46
N VAL A 75 -4.61 6.87 -20.26
CA VAL A 75 -5.81 7.06 -19.44
C VAL A 75 -5.81 8.49 -18.94
N SER A 76 -6.86 9.25 -19.24
CA SER A 76 -6.99 10.61 -18.73
C SER A 76 -8.00 10.66 -17.61
N ASP A 77 -7.72 11.44 -16.58
CA ASP A 77 -8.70 11.76 -15.54
C ASP A 77 -9.20 13.19 -15.68
N GLY A 78 -10.49 13.34 -16.02
CA GLY A 78 -11.15 14.65 -16.14
C GLY A 78 -11.33 15.40 -14.82
N LEU A 79 -11.14 14.74 -13.68
CA LEU A 79 -11.31 15.33 -12.35
C LEU A 79 -10.11 15.08 -11.41
N SER A 80 -8.91 14.94 -11.99
CA SER A 80 -7.67 14.74 -11.24
C SER A 80 -7.42 15.90 -10.26
N ASP A 81 -7.39 15.60 -8.97
CA ASP A 81 -6.99 16.54 -7.92
C ASP A 81 -5.53 16.28 -7.53
N PRO A 82 -4.59 17.19 -7.85
CA PRO A 82 -3.16 16.96 -7.61
C PRO A 82 -2.78 16.95 -6.12
N ASN A 83 -3.71 17.29 -5.22
CA ASN A 83 -3.47 17.32 -3.79
C ASN A 83 -3.87 16.01 -3.09
N THR A 84 -4.49 15.07 -3.80
CA THR A 84 -4.74 13.75 -3.21
C THR A 84 -3.39 13.09 -2.93
N LYS A 85 -3.31 12.45 -1.77
CA LYS A 85 -2.10 11.77 -1.29
C LYS A 85 -2.33 10.27 -1.16
N LEU A 86 -3.47 9.80 -1.64
CA LEU A 86 -3.81 8.39 -1.60
C LEU A 86 -3.13 7.71 -2.79
N GLY A 87 -3.23 6.38 -2.88
CA GLY A 87 -2.71 5.63 -4.03
C GLY A 87 -3.64 5.69 -5.24
N ASP A 88 -4.30 6.83 -5.46
CA ASP A 88 -5.21 7.06 -6.59
C ASP A 88 -4.46 7.24 -7.91
N PHE A 89 -5.21 7.15 -9.01
CA PHE A 89 -4.63 7.32 -10.34
C PHE A 89 -4.32 8.79 -10.57
N HIS A 90 -3.10 9.06 -11.04
CA HIS A 90 -2.68 10.40 -11.44
C HIS A 90 -2.17 10.36 -12.87
N ASP A 91 -2.88 11.05 -13.75
CA ASP A 91 -2.42 11.29 -15.13
C ASP A 91 -1.24 12.28 -15.17
N GLY A 92 -1.03 13.04 -14.08
CA GLY A 92 0.07 13.99 -13.96
C GLY A 92 -0.04 15.14 -14.96
N SER A 93 1.06 15.49 -15.62
CA SER A 93 1.11 16.51 -16.68
C SER A 93 1.14 15.90 -18.09
N ASN A 94 0.69 14.65 -18.23
CA ASN A 94 0.65 13.98 -19.52
C ASN A 94 -0.33 14.67 -20.47
N THR A 95 0.00 14.64 -21.76
CA THR A 95 -0.83 15.27 -22.78
C THR A 95 -1.77 14.22 -23.36
N ALA A 96 -3.08 14.41 -23.16
CA ALA A 96 -4.11 13.56 -23.73
C ALA A 96 -3.88 13.33 -25.24
N GLY A 97 -4.06 12.08 -25.70
CA GLY A 97 -3.81 11.68 -27.09
C GLY A 97 -2.36 11.27 -27.38
N THR A 98 -1.40 11.63 -26.52
CA THR A 98 -0.04 11.08 -26.57
C THR A 98 0.03 9.74 -25.83
N ALA A 99 0.95 8.86 -26.21
CA ALA A 99 1.07 7.57 -25.54
C ALA A 99 1.74 7.73 -24.17
N ASP A 100 1.08 7.23 -23.13
CA ASP A 100 1.62 7.18 -21.76
C ASP A 100 2.17 5.79 -21.44
N TYR A 101 1.67 4.78 -22.13
CA TYR A 101 2.16 3.42 -22.09
C TYR A 101 2.82 3.05 -23.42
N SER A 102 3.79 2.17 -23.39
CA SER A 102 4.33 1.54 -24.61
C SER A 102 4.68 0.09 -24.34
N TYR A 103 4.74 -0.70 -25.40
CA TYR A 103 4.91 -2.14 -25.31
C TYR A 103 5.97 -2.64 -26.27
N ASP A 104 6.64 -3.73 -25.90
CA ASP A 104 7.43 -4.50 -26.85
C ASP A 104 6.55 -5.35 -27.78
N TRP A 105 7.18 -6.09 -28.70
CA TRP A 105 6.47 -6.95 -29.65
C TRP A 105 5.75 -8.13 -28.99
N ASN A 106 6.20 -8.57 -27.81
CA ASN A 106 5.55 -9.63 -27.03
C ASN A 106 4.38 -9.08 -26.19
N GLY A 107 4.18 -7.76 -26.19
CA GLY A 107 3.12 -7.10 -25.42
C GLY A 107 3.50 -6.78 -23.99
N ASN A 108 4.78 -6.90 -23.62
CA ASN A 108 5.22 -6.46 -22.30
C ASN A 108 5.32 -4.94 -22.25
N LEU A 109 4.94 -4.34 -21.12
CA LEU A 109 5.02 -2.90 -20.90
C LEU A 109 6.48 -2.44 -20.83
N THR A 110 6.90 -1.51 -21.69
CA THR A 110 8.28 -0.98 -21.69
C THR A 110 8.37 0.41 -21.07
N PHE A 111 7.24 1.09 -20.88
CA PHE A 111 7.16 2.49 -20.50
C PHE A 111 5.80 2.79 -19.87
N ASP A 112 5.77 3.62 -18.81
CA ASP A 112 4.54 4.06 -18.12
C ASP A 112 4.78 5.44 -17.49
N LYS A 113 4.29 6.50 -18.14
CA LYS A 113 4.44 7.88 -17.66
C LYS A 113 3.71 8.15 -16.36
N ASN A 114 2.57 7.50 -16.12
CA ASN A 114 1.76 7.73 -14.93
C ASN A 114 2.46 7.26 -13.65
N LYS A 115 3.49 6.41 -13.79
CA LYS A 115 4.36 5.96 -12.70
C LYS A 115 5.80 6.50 -12.80
N ASP A 116 6.05 7.46 -13.69
CA ASP A 116 7.37 7.96 -14.05
C ASP A 116 8.34 6.88 -14.57
N ILE A 117 7.83 5.73 -15.03
CA ILE A 117 8.66 4.62 -15.52
C ILE A 117 9.11 4.94 -16.94
N SER A 118 10.40 5.23 -17.08
CA SER A 118 11.03 5.58 -18.36
C SER A 118 11.53 4.36 -19.15
N SER A 119 11.78 3.24 -18.49
CA SER A 119 12.10 1.99 -19.18
C SER A 119 11.84 0.76 -18.33
N ILE A 120 11.43 -0.32 -19.00
CA ILE A 120 11.45 -1.69 -18.48
C ILE A 120 12.17 -2.56 -19.50
N THR A 121 13.19 -3.30 -19.06
CA THR A 121 13.84 -4.33 -19.87
C THR A 121 13.44 -5.71 -19.38
N TYR A 122 13.47 -6.68 -20.29
CA TYR A 122 13.00 -8.04 -20.05
C TYR A 122 14.08 -9.05 -20.40
N ASN A 123 14.05 -10.21 -19.73
CA ASN A 123 14.84 -11.36 -20.14
C ASN A 123 14.11 -12.20 -21.21
N HIS A 124 14.74 -13.27 -21.68
CA HIS A 124 14.18 -14.16 -22.71
C HIS A 124 12.93 -14.96 -22.25
N LEU A 125 12.61 -14.94 -20.95
CA LEU A 125 11.37 -15.50 -20.39
C LEU A 125 10.26 -14.45 -20.24
N ASN A 126 10.44 -13.24 -20.81
CA ASN A 126 9.56 -12.09 -20.63
C ASN A 126 9.39 -11.66 -19.16
N LEU A 127 10.39 -11.88 -18.31
CA LEU A 127 10.40 -11.41 -16.92
C LEU A 127 11.15 -10.06 -16.82
N PRO A 128 10.63 -9.08 -16.06
CA PRO A 128 11.30 -7.77 -15.90
C PRO A 128 12.68 -7.92 -15.28
N LEU A 129 13.71 -7.37 -15.93
CA LEU A 129 15.11 -7.38 -15.51
C LEU A 129 15.50 -6.06 -14.82
N LEU A 130 15.16 -4.93 -15.42
CA LEU A 130 15.46 -3.60 -14.90
C LEU A 130 14.29 -2.66 -15.18
N ILE A 131 13.84 -1.96 -14.15
CA ILE A 131 12.86 -0.87 -14.23
C ILE A 131 13.58 0.42 -13.86
N THR A 132 13.49 1.43 -14.71
CA THR A 132 14.01 2.78 -14.43
C THR A 132 12.86 3.73 -14.17
N VAL A 133 12.93 4.43 -13.03
CA VAL A 133 11.92 5.39 -12.61
C VAL A 133 12.55 6.78 -12.58
N THR A 134 12.04 7.67 -13.42
CA THR A 134 12.56 9.01 -13.64
C THR A 134 12.62 9.77 -12.32
N GLY A 135 13.79 10.32 -11.99
CA GLY A 135 14.02 11.06 -10.75
C GLY A 135 14.00 10.23 -9.45
N LYS A 136 13.66 8.93 -9.48
CA LYS A 136 13.56 8.08 -8.28
C LYS A 136 14.61 6.98 -8.21
N GLY A 137 15.08 6.47 -9.34
CA GLY A 137 16.14 5.45 -9.39
C GLY A 137 15.73 4.19 -10.14
N THR A 138 16.09 3.02 -9.64
CA THR A 138 15.90 1.74 -10.37
C THR A 138 15.45 0.58 -9.49
N VAL A 139 14.81 -0.40 -10.12
CA VAL A 139 14.51 -1.71 -9.54
C VAL A 139 15.04 -2.80 -10.48
N ALA A 140 16.03 -3.56 -10.02
CA ALA A 140 16.63 -4.65 -10.78
C ALA A 140 16.24 -6.01 -10.18
N TYR A 141 16.07 -7.01 -11.04
CA TYR A 141 15.73 -8.38 -10.65
C TYR A 141 16.74 -9.39 -11.19
N THR A 142 16.94 -10.48 -10.44
CA THR A 142 17.70 -11.64 -10.89
C THR A 142 16.85 -12.88 -10.71
N TYR A 143 16.84 -13.73 -11.73
CA TYR A 143 16.08 -14.98 -11.74
C TYR A 143 17.02 -16.15 -11.98
N ASP A 144 16.57 -17.34 -11.59
CA ASP A 144 17.17 -18.58 -12.08
C ASP A 144 16.73 -18.89 -13.52
N ALA A 145 17.27 -19.95 -14.11
CA ALA A 145 16.97 -20.37 -15.47
C ALA A 145 15.51 -20.86 -15.65
N THR A 146 14.80 -21.17 -14.57
CA THR A 146 13.39 -21.57 -14.58
C THR A 146 12.43 -20.40 -14.37
N GLY A 147 12.97 -19.20 -14.09
CA GLY A 147 12.19 -17.98 -13.87
C GLY A 147 11.87 -17.68 -12.41
N ASN A 148 12.39 -18.44 -11.44
CA ASN A 148 12.20 -18.09 -10.03
C ASN A 148 13.03 -16.85 -9.69
N LYS A 149 12.42 -15.89 -9.01
CA LYS A 149 13.11 -14.67 -8.56
C LYS A 149 14.07 -15.02 -7.44
N LEU A 150 15.35 -14.70 -7.61
CA LEU A 150 16.41 -14.92 -6.63
C LEU A 150 16.79 -13.63 -5.90
N LYS A 151 16.72 -12.49 -6.58
CA LYS A 151 17.15 -11.20 -6.04
C LYS A 151 16.33 -10.05 -6.60
N LYS A 152 16.13 -9.04 -5.76
CA LYS A 152 15.64 -7.70 -6.13
C LYS A 152 16.61 -6.67 -5.55
N VAL A 153 17.00 -5.67 -6.33
CA VAL A 153 17.77 -4.51 -5.86
C VAL A 153 16.96 -3.27 -6.17
N THR A 154 16.62 -2.50 -5.15
CA THR A 154 16.04 -1.16 -5.31
C THR A 154 17.12 -0.14 -5.01
N THR A 155 17.40 0.74 -5.96
CA THR A 155 18.24 1.92 -5.76
C THR A 155 17.33 3.15 -5.75
N ASP A 156 17.25 3.79 -4.60
CA ASP A 156 16.48 5.01 -4.36
C ASP A 156 17.41 6.23 -4.35
N LEU A 157 17.18 7.12 -5.30
CA LEU A 157 17.93 8.36 -5.51
C LEU A 157 17.20 9.59 -4.96
N THR A 158 16.03 9.41 -4.33
CA THR A 158 15.23 10.52 -3.77
C THR A 158 15.75 11.01 -2.42
N ILE A 159 16.66 10.25 -1.80
CA ILE A 159 17.26 10.55 -0.50
C ILE A 159 18.79 10.64 -0.60
N SER A 160 19.40 11.44 0.27
CA SER A 160 20.86 11.65 0.32
C SER A 160 21.42 11.22 1.69
N PRO A 161 22.37 10.27 1.75
CA PRO A 161 22.93 9.53 0.61
C PRO A 161 21.90 8.58 -0.02
N ASN A 162 22.10 8.27 -1.31
CA ASN A 162 21.28 7.31 -2.05
C ASN A 162 21.16 6.00 -1.28
N LYS A 163 19.96 5.41 -1.25
CA LYS A 163 19.69 4.17 -0.52
C LYS A 163 19.59 3.00 -1.47
N VAL A 164 20.35 1.95 -1.19
CA VAL A 164 20.25 0.68 -1.91
C VAL A 164 19.71 -0.38 -0.97
N THR A 165 18.59 -0.99 -1.35
CA THR A 165 17.97 -2.10 -0.64
C THR A 165 18.08 -3.36 -1.49
N THR A 166 18.75 -4.39 -0.97
CA THR A 166 18.85 -5.70 -1.61
C THR A 166 17.92 -6.69 -0.92
N THR A 167 16.98 -7.26 -1.67
CA THR A 167 16.14 -8.37 -1.21
C THR A 167 16.61 -9.66 -1.87
N ILE A 168 16.84 -10.71 -1.08
CA ILE A 168 17.23 -12.05 -1.54
C ILE A 168 16.09 -13.02 -1.22
N TYR A 169 15.79 -13.88 -2.20
CA TYR A 169 14.77 -14.92 -2.10
C TYR A 169 15.48 -16.28 -2.16
N THR A 170 15.39 -17.05 -1.08
CA THR A 170 16.03 -18.36 -0.97
C THR A 170 15.01 -19.37 -0.48
N GLY A 171 14.44 -20.15 -1.40
CA GLY A 171 13.27 -20.98 -1.11
C GLY A 171 12.13 -20.10 -0.59
N GLY A 172 11.55 -20.45 0.55
CA GLY A 172 10.52 -19.63 1.20
C GLY A 172 11.05 -18.44 2.02
N ALA A 173 12.36 -18.32 2.22
CA ALA A 173 12.95 -17.27 3.05
C ALA A 173 13.22 -15.99 2.25
N VAL A 174 12.84 -14.85 2.82
CA VAL A 174 13.05 -13.52 2.26
C VAL A 174 13.95 -12.72 3.19
N TYR A 175 15.05 -12.21 2.64
CA TYR A 175 16.02 -11.38 3.36
C TYR A 175 16.04 -9.99 2.74
N GLU A 176 16.15 -8.96 3.57
CA GLU A 176 16.44 -7.59 3.15
C GLU A 176 17.75 -7.14 3.78
N ASN A 177 18.72 -6.70 2.97
CA ASN A 177 20.04 -6.28 3.40
C ASN A 177 20.71 -7.30 4.35
N ASN A 178 20.63 -8.59 3.99
CA ASN A 178 21.10 -9.75 4.76
C ASN A 178 20.38 -10.00 6.09
N VAL A 179 19.24 -9.32 6.35
CA VAL A 179 18.40 -9.53 7.53
C VAL A 179 17.15 -10.31 7.13
N LEU A 180 16.91 -11.46 7.77
CA LEU A 180 15.71 -12.25 7.56
C LEU A 180 14.47 -11.40 7.86
N GLN A 181 13.58 -11.27 6.88
CA GLN A 181 12.29 -10.61 7.03
C GLN A 181 11.24 -11.63 7.45
N PHE A 182 11.10 -12.70 6.68
CA PHE A 182 10.16 -13.78 6.96
C PHE A 182 10.51 -15.05 6.17
N VAL A 183 9.92 -16.16 6.57
CA VAL A 183 9.88 -17.44 5.84
C VAL A 183 8.43 -17.74 5.51
N THR A 184 8.10 -17.99 4.25
CA THR A 184 6.74 -18.34 3.84
C THR A 184 6.37 -19.75 4.27
N THR A 185 5.11 -19.95 4.64
CA THR A 185 4.49 -21.27 4.88
C THR A 185 3.27 -21.44 3.97
N GLU A 186 2.65 -22.62 3.96
CA GLU A 186 1.45 -22.88 3.15
C GLU A 186 0.29 -21.96 3.59
N GLU A 187 0.15 -21.76 4.89
CA GLU A 187 -0.91 -20.98 5.53
C GLU A 187 -0.55 -19.51 5.78
N GLY A 188 0.71 -19.08 5.56
CA GLY A 188 1.12 -17.72 5.84
C GLY A 188 2.62 -17.49 5.84
N ARG A 189 3.15 -16.96 6.96
CA ARG A 189 4.59 -16.70 7.12
C ARG A 189 5.04 -16.76 8.58
N ILE A 190 6.32 -17.01 8.76
CA ILE A 190 7.04 -16.93 10.03
C ILE A 190 7.94 -15.70 9.97
N ARG A 191 7.94 -14.87 11.00
CA ARG A 191 8.83 -13.69 11.10
C ARG A 191 9.48 -13.62 12.47
N LEU A 192 10.62 -12.94 12.56
CA LEU A 192 11.32 -12.70 13.82
C LEU A 192 10.71 -11.46 14.50
N ALA A 193 10.02 -11.66 15.63
CA ALA A 193 9.69 -10.57 16.54
C ALA A 193 10.91 -10.29 17.41
N LYS A 194 11.34 -9.02 17.44
CA LYS A 194 12.50 -8.57 18.22
C LYS A 194 12.16 -8.51 19.71
N ALA A 195 13.19 -8.70 20.52
CA ALA A 195 13.10 -8.55 21.96
C ALA A 195 12.54 -7.18 22.32
N THR A 196 11.61 -7.16 23.28
CA THR A 196 10.97 -5.95 23.76
C THR A 196 10.81 -6.01 25.27
N THR A 197 11.11 -4.91 25.93
CA THR A 197 10.85 -4.70 27.37
C THR A 197 9.61 -3.84 27.59
N ALA A 198 8.89 -3.46 26.53
CA ALA A 198 7.67 -2.64 26.60
C ALA A 198 6.41 -3.45 26.98
N THR A 199 6.57 -4.74 27.26
CA THR A 199 5.52 -5.67 27.69
C THR A 199 5.64 -5.99 29.20
N CYS A 200 4.56 -6.48 29.81
CA CYS A 200 4.51 -6.92 31.22
C CYS A 200 5.68 -7.83 31.60
N THR A 201 5.91 -8.84 30.75
CA THR A 201 7.05 -9.73 30.83
C THR A 201 7.93 -9.40 29.65
N PRO A 202 9.21 -9.03 29.86
CA PRO A 202 10.15 -8.85 28.77
C PRO A 202 10.13 -10.05 27.85
N GLN A 203 9.94 -9.81 26.55
CA GLN A 203 9.97 -10.85 25.55
C GLN A 203 11.33 -10.86 24.87
N THR A 204 11.89 -12.04 24.69
CA THR A 204 13.12 -12.22 23.90
C THR A 204 12.80 -12.27 22.41
N ASP A 205 13.84 -12.24 21.59
CA ASP A 205 13.75 -12.58 20.17
C ASP A 205 13.03 -13.93 20.02
N ARG A 206 12.00 -13.97 19.18
CA ARG A 206 11.19 -15.18 18.96
C ARG A 206 10.59 -15.20 17.57
N PHE A 207 10.31 -16.40 17.08
CA PHE A 207 9.52 -16.54 15.86
C PHE A 207 8.04 -16.40 16.17
N VAL A 208 7.35 -15.69 15.28
CA VAL A 208 5.92 -15.42 15.31
C VAL A 208 5.33 -15.93 14.00
N PHE A 209 4.18 -16.57 14.10
CA PHE A 209 3.42 -17.08 12.96
C PHE A 209 2.31 -16.10 12.63
N ASP A 210 2.31 -15.66 11.37
CA ASP A 210 1.21 -14.93 10.76
C ASP A 210 0.48 -15.88 9.80
N TYR A 211 -0.84 -16.03 9.96
CA TYR A 211 -1.73 -16.84 9.13
C TYR A 211 -2.54 -15.95 8.19
N PHE A 212 -2.66 -16.37 6.94
CA PHE A 212 -3.35 -15.62 5.89
C PHE A 212 -4.72 -16.22 5.62
N ILE A 213 -5.77 -15.43 5.86
CA ILE A 213 -7.10 -15.74 5.36
C ILE A 213 -7.19 -15.21 3.94
N LYS A 214 -7.30 -16.13 2.98
CA LYS A 214 -7.35 -15.83 1.56
C LYS A 214 -8.77 -15.92 1.02
N ASP A 215 -9.06 -15.17 -0.03
CA ASP A 215 -10.27 -15.38 -0.82
C ASP A 215 -10.11 -16.55 -1.82
N HIS A 216 -11.17 -16.84 -2.57
CA HIS A 216 -11.19 -17.92 -3.56
C HIS A 216 -10.19 -17.74 -4.72
N LEU A 217 -9.64 -16.54 -4.91
CA LEU A 217 -8.61 -16.24 -5.92
C LEU A 217 -7.19 -16.23 -5.31
N GLY A 218 -7.07 -16.53 -4.02
CA GLY A 218 -5.81 -16.58 -3.29
C GLY A 218 -5.32 -15.24 -2.73
N ASN A 219 -6.09 -14.15 -2.87
CA ASN A 219 -5.70 -12.85 -2.31
C ASN A 219 -5.85 -12.86 -0.79
N VAL A 220 -4.86 -12.33 -0.07
CA VAL A 220 -4.92 -12.19 1.39
C VAL A 220 -5.94 -11.11 1.76
N ARG A 221 -6.95 -11.48 2.54
CA ARG A 221 -8.00 -10.59 3.06
C ARG A 221 -7.77 -10.21 4.52
N MET A 222 -7.13 -11.08 5.28
CA MET A 222 -6.81 -10.85 6.68
C MET A 222 -5.51 -11.57 7.05
N VAL A 223 -4.75 -10.98 7.96
CA VAL A 223 -3.59 -11.59 8.59
C VAL A 223 -3.90 -11.75 10.08
N LEU A 224 -3.86 -12.98 10.56
CA LEU A 224 -3.98 -13.32 11.98
C LEU A 224 -2.57 -13.62 12.51
N THR A 225 -2.20 -13.09 13.67
CA THR A 225 -0.86 -13.32 14.23
C THR A 225 -0.98 -14.01 15.59
N ASP A 226 -0.07 -14.95 15.86
CA ASP A 226 0.08 -15.54 17.20
C ASP A 226 0.94 -14.68 18.14
N GLN A 227 1.40 -13.51 17.67
CA GLN A 227 2.12 -12.56 18.48
C GLN A 227 1.23 -12.04 19.62
N GLN A 228 1.44 -12.60 20.80
CA GLN A 228 0.83 -12.09 22.01
C GLN A 228 1.77 -11.08 22.68
N GLU A 229 1.30 -9.85 22.84
CA GLU A 229 1.96 -8.82 23.64
C GLU A 229 0.98 -8.32 24.70
N SER A 230 1.32 -8.54 25.97
CA SER A 230 0.60 -7.96 27.08
C SER A 230 1.29 -6.65 27.45
N ILE A 231 0.69 -5.52 27.07
CA ILE A 231 1.14 -4.20 27.51
C ILE A 231 0.63 -4.02 28.95
N CYS A 232 1.56 -3.91 29.90
CA CYS A 232 1.21 -3.56 31.26
C CYS A 232 1.11 -2.05 31.38
N TYR A 233 0.00 -1.59 31.92
CA TYR A 233 -0.16 -0.26 32.47
C TYR A 233 0.22 -0.35 33.96
N PRO A 234 1.51 -0.12 34.33
CA PRO A 234 1.90 -0.14 35.74
C PRO A 234 1.11 0.94 36.48
N PRO A 235 0.69 0.73 37.73
CA PRO A 235 -0.03 1.76 38.48
C PRO A 235 0.76 3.07 38.45
N ALA A 236 0.10 4.18 38.13
CA ALA A 236 0.70 5.52 38.21
C ALA A 236 0.89 5.85 39.69
N THR A 237 2.03 5.44 40.23
CA THR A 237 2.36 5.62 41.66
C THR A 237 2.80 7.04 41.96
N MET A 238 3.21 7.82 40.94
CA MET A 238 3.69 9.19 41.08
C MET A 238 4.95 9.30 41.95
N GLU A 239 5.62 8.19 42.21
CA GLU A 239 6.87 8.11 42.95
C GLU A 239 8.01 8.68 42.11
N ASP A 240 8.88 9.51 42.71
CA ASP A 240 9.95 10.20 41.99
C ASP A 240 10.89 9.24 41.23
N SER A 241 11.14 8.04 41.77
CA SER A 241 11.97 7.01 41.12
C SER A 241 11.32 6.34 39.92
N ARG A 242 9.99 6.44 39.78
CA ARG A 242 9.20 5.83 38.69
C ARG A 242 8.63 6.84 37.70
N TYR A 243 8.60 8.12 38.06
CA TYR A 243 8.03 9.20 37.27
C TYR A 243 8.52 9.21 35.81
N ALA A 244 9.83 9.05 35.56
CA ALA A 244 10.39 9.03 34.20
C ALA A 244 9.85 7.90 33.31
N THR A 245 9.45 6.77 33.91
CA THR A 245 8.81 5.66 33.19
C THR A 245 7.31 5.89 33.06
N GLU A 246 6.65 6.42 34.09
CA GLU A 246 5.19 6.65 34.09
C GLU A 246 4.77 7.76 33.10
N VAL A 247 5.56 8.82 32.89
CA VAL A 247 5.26 9.87 31.87
C VAL A 247 5.32 9.38 30.42
N GLN A 248 5.95 8.23 30.17
CA GLN A 248 5.93 7.61 28.84
C GLN A 248 4.60 6.88 28.58
N LEU A 249 3.83 6.59 29.64
CA LEU A 249 2.61 5.78 29.61
C LEU A 249 1.35 6.59 29.95
N TYR A 250 1.48 7.66 30.73
CA TYR A 250 0.39 8.48 31.25
C TYR A 250 0.63 9.97 31.04
N ASN A 251 -0.44 10.71 30.82
CA ASN A 251 -0.43 12.17 30.94
C ASN A 251 -0.48 12.54 32.42
N ILE A 252 0.67 12.93 32.98
CA ILE A 252 0.81 13.31 34.39
C ILE A 252 0.76 14.84 34.52
N ASP A 253 -0.18 15.35 35.31
CA ASP A 253 -0.25 16.77 35.68
C ASP A 253 0.72 17.05 36.82
N ASP A 254 1.90 17.61 36.49
CA ASP A 254 2.94 17.92 37.47
C ASP A 254 2.50 18.93 38.54
N SER A 255 1.49 19.76 38.28
CA SER A 255 0.96 20.69 39.28
C SER A 255 0.30 19.98 40.47
N ARG A 256 -0.08 18.71 40.28
CA ARG A 256 -0.72 17.86 41.30
C ARG A 256 0.25 16.83 41.89
N ARG A 257 1.51 16.83 41.47
CA ARG A 257 2.55 15.92 41.97
C ARG A 257 3.28 16.56 43.14
N ILE A 258 3.38 15.84 44.26
CA ILE A 258 4.21 16.26 45.39
C ILE A 258 5.51 15.46 45.35
N GLN A 259 6.64 16.13 45.12
CA GLN A 259 7.95 15.46 45.13
C GLN A 259 8.34 15.07 46.55
N LYS A 260 9.03 13.93 46.68
CA LYS A 260 9.45 13.35 47.96
C LYS A 260 10.31 14.29 48.79
N ILE A 261 11.08 15.17 48.14
CA ILE A 261 11.91 16.19 48.79
C ILE A 261 11.09 17.18 49.64
N TYR A 262 9.79 17.32 49.36
CA TYR A 262 8.88 18.23 50.07
C TYR A 262 8.07 17.56 51.19
N THR A 263 8.08 16.22 51.30
CA THR A 263 7.23 15.49 52.25
C THR A 263 7.99 14.91 53.44
N GLY A 264 9.33 14.88 53.42
CA GLY A 264 10.15 14.43 54.56
C GLY A 264 10.00 12.95 54.94
N ALA A 265 9.36 12.12 54.10
CA ALA A 265 9.16 10.70 54.37
C ALA A 265 10.47 9.91 54.16
N GLY A 266 10.98 9.33 55.25
CA GLY A 266 12.11 8.40 55.24
C GLY A 266 11.79 7.10 54.49
N ALA A 267 12.81 6.46 53.92
CA ALA A 267 12.66 5.17 53.26
C ALA A 267 12.33 4.07 54.29
N TYR A 268 11.27 3.29 54.03
CA TYR A 268 11.09 1.96 54.60
C TYR A 268 11.66 0.93 53.63
#